data_AF-L9VL39-F1
#
_entry.id   AF-L9VL39-F1
#
_cell.length_a   1.000
_cell.length_b   1.000
_cell.length_c   1.000
_cell.angle_alpha   90.00
_cell.angle_beta   90.00
_cell.angle_gamma   90.00
#
_symmetry.space_group_name_H-M   'P 1'
#
loop_
_entity.id
_entity.type
_entity.pdbx_description
1 polymer ?
#
loop_
_entity_poly.entity_id
_entity_poly.type
_entity_poly.pdbx_seq_one_letter_code
_entity_poly.pdbx_strand_id
1 'polypeptide(L)'
;MGGEYDEGLRELLAPGSAGGWVVLLGVVLPVIAVFEEFLFRGVLIGVVWAGYGVSPWLLAVPSSVLFAAGHSAQGITGVLVTGLLGLALAVAFVLTESLLAVVLAHYLVNALEFVIHEGLGVEWT
;
A
#
# COMPACT_ATOMS: atom_id res chain seq x y z
N MET A 1 20.16 -4.31 9.44
CA MET A 1 19.65 -5.67 9.19
C MET A 1 18.14 -5.75 8.91
N GLY A 2 17.41 -4.62 8.79
CA GLY A 2 15.98 -4.61 8.42
C GLY A 2 15.71 -4.06 7.02
N GLY A 3 16.45 -3.02 6.60
CA GLY A 3 16.30 -2.43 5.25
C GLY A 3 16.73 -3.35 4.11
N GLU A 4 17.78 -4.14 4.30
CA GLU A 4 18.34 -5.04 3.27
C GLU A 4 17.34 -6.13 2.79
N TYR A 5 16.37 -6.53 3.61
CA TYR A 5 15.38 -7.55 3.23
C TYR A 5 14.25 -7.00 2.36
N ASP A 6 13.80 -5.77 2.63
CA ASP A 6 12.75 -5.09 1.87
C ASP A 6 13.24 -4.71 0.47
N GLU A 7 14.46 -4.14 0.40
CA GLU A 7 15.16 -3.86 -0.85
C GLU A 7 15.34 -5.13 -1.69
N GLY A 8 15.76 -6.24 -1.08
CA GLY A 8 15.95 -7.50 -1.79
C GLY A 8 14.65 -8.10 -2.37
N LEU A 9 13.51 -7.99 -1.68
CA LEU A 9 12.23 -8.47 -2.23
C LEU A 9 11.78 -7.58 -3.40
N ARG A 10 11.95 -6.26 -3.28
CA ARG A 10 11.59 -5.30 -4.32
C ARG A 10 12.48 -5.46 -5.57
N GLU A 11 13.78 -5.67 -5.38
CA GLU A 11 14.74 -5.98 -6.45
C GLU A 11 14.40 -7.31 -7.15
N LEU A 12 13.98 -8.34 -6.40
CA LEU A 12 13.51 -9.60 -6.99
C LEU A 12 12.25 -9.45 -7.87
N LEU A 13 11.43 -8.43 -7.58
CA LEU A 13 10.23 -8.10 -8.36
C LEU A 13 10.51 -7.12 -9.51
N ALA A 14 11.72 -6.55 -9.58
CA ALA A 14 12.13 -5.62 -10.62
C ALA A 14 12.12 -6.29 -12.01
N PRO A 15 11.39 -5.74 -12.99
CA PRO A 15 11.33 -6.36 -14.30
C PRO A 15 12.61 -6.10 -15.12
N GLY A 16 13.27 -7.17 -15.59
CA GLY A 16 14.41 -7.07 -16.50
C GLY A 16 14.08 -6.73 -17.97
N SER A 17 12.81 -6.41 -18.29
CA SER A 17 12.37 -6.09 -19.65
C SER A 17 11.21 -5.09 -19.68
N ALA A 18 11.07 -4.34 -20.78
CA ALA A 18 9.98 -3.37 -20.95
C ALA A 18 8.59 -4.02 -20.86
N GLY A 19 8.42 -5.24 -21.37
CA GLY A 19 7.16 -5.99 -21.25
C GLY A 19 6.83 -6.32 -19.79
N GLY A 20 7.84 -6.68 -18.99
CA GLY A 20 7.66 -6.92 -17.56
C GLY A 20 7.25 -5.66 -16.80
N TRP A 21 7.79 -4.50 -17.15
CA TRP A 21 7.36 -3.21 -16.60
C TRP A 21 5.90 -2.87 -16.93
N VAL A 22 5.46 -3.15 -18.16
CA VAL A 22 4.03 -2.98 -18.54
C VAL A 22 3.13 -3.88 -17.71
N VAL A 23 3.52 -5.14 -17.47
CA VAL A 23 2.75 -6.07 -16.64
C VAL A 23 2.75 -5.62 -15.17
N LEU A 24 3.90 -5.21 -14.64
CA LEU A 24 4.02 -4.74 -13.25
C LEU A 24 3.12 -3.51 -13.01
N LEU A 25 3.30 -2.46 -13.81
CA LEU A 25 2.60 -1.19 -13.64
C LEU A 25 1.14 -1.24 -14.09
N GLY A 26 0.84 -1.99 -15.16
CA GLY A 26 -0.50 -2.02 -15.76
C GLY A 26 -1.43 -3.07 -15.17
N VAL A 27 -0.90 -4.09 -14.49
CA VAL A 27 -1.70 -5.22 -13.99
C VAL A 27 -1.41 -5.51 -12.53
N VAL A 28 -0.16 -5.82 -12.18
CA VAL A 28 0.18 -6.33 -10.84
C VAL A 28 -0.08 -5.28 -9.76
N LEU A 29 0.52 -4.10 -9.87
CA LEU A 29 0.35 -3.04 -8.87
C LEU A 29 -1.10 -2.54 -8.77
N PRO A 30 -1.83 -2.31 -9.89
CA PRO A 30 -3.24 -1.95 -9.82
C PRO A 30 -4.11 -3.00 -9.13
N VAL A 31 -3.91 -4.30 -9.42
CA VAL A 31 -4.68 -5.38 -8.80
C VAL A 31 -4.44 -5.44 -7.30
N ILE A 32 -3.17 -5.33 -6.88
CA ILE A 32 -2.80 -5.30 -5.46
C ILE A 32 -3.45 -4.10 -4.77
N ALA A 33 -3.29 -2.88 -5.32
CA ALA A 33 -3.87 -1.68 -4.74
C ALA A 33 -5.40 -1.77 -4.62
N VAL A 34 -6.09 -2.29 -5.64
CA VAL A 34 -7.54 -2.51 -5.58
C VAL A 34 -7.90 -3.50 -4.47
N PHE A 35 -7.21 -4.63 -4.40
CA PHE A 35 -7.50 -5.67 -3.42
C PHE A 35 -7.29 -5.17 -1.98
N GLU A 36 -6.15 -4.53 -1.73
CA GLU A 36 -5.79 -4.06 -0.40
C GLU A 36 -6.70 -2.92 0.04
N GLU A 37 -6.93 -1.90 -0.80
CA GLU A 37 -7.84 -0.82 -0.44
C GLU A 37 -9.28 -1.30 -0.28
N PHE A 38 -9.74 -2.24 -1.11
CA PHE A 38 -11.05 -2.85 -0.93
C PHE A 38 -11.18 -3.52 0.43
N LEU A 39 -10.19 -4.33 0.83
CA LEU A 39 -10.21 -5.02 2.12
C LEU A 39 -10.12 -4.03 3.29
N PHE A 40 -9.08 -3.19 3.32
CA PHE A 40 -8.77 -2.37 4.48
C PHE A 40 -9.67 -1.12 4.58
N ARG A 41 -9.98 -0.44 3.47
CA ARG A 41 -10.78 0.80 3.50
C ARG A 41 -12.23 0.52 3.16
N GLY A 42 -12.48 -0.25 2.10
CA GLY A 42 -13.82 -0.64 1.70
C GLY A 42 -14.53 -1.47 2.77
N VAL A 43 -13.97 -2.60 3.16
CA VAL A 43 -14.62 -3.56 4.07
C VAL A 43 -14.42 -3.16 5.54
N LEU A 44 -13.19 -3.06 6.03
CA LEU A 44 -12.96 -2.86 7.47
C LEU A 44 -13.42 -1.48 7.98
N ILE A 45 -13.41 -0.45 7.13
CA ILE A 45 -13.90 0.89 7.48
C ILE A 45 -15.30 1.11 6.91
N GLY A 46 -15.45 1.11 5.57
CA GLY A 46 -16.68 1.51 4.89
C GLY A 46 -17.89 0.63 5.22
N VAL A 47 -17.77 -0.69 5.06
CA VAL A 47 -18.88 -1.63 5.33
C VAL A 47 -19.24 -1.63 6.82
N VAL A 48 -18.24 -1.62 7.71
CA VAL A 48 -18.50 -1.62 9.17
C VAL A 48 -19.19 -0.33 9.60
N TRP A 49 -18.75 0.83 9.09
CA TRP A 49 -19.39 2.11 9.32
C TRP A 49 -20.84 2.12 8.81
N ALA A 50 -21.06 1.74 7.55
CA ALA A 50 -22.38 1.76 6.94
C ALA A 50 -23.35 0.73 7.57
N GLY A 51 -22.85 -0.44 7.97
CA GLY A 51 -23.65 -1.55 8.48
C GLY A 51 -23.94 -1.47 9.98
N TYR A 52 -23.03 -0.90 10.78
CA TYR A 52 -23.11 -0.93 12.24
C TYR A 52 -23.03 0.45 12.90
N GLY A 53 -22.83 1.54 12.13
CA GLY A 53 -22.76 2.90 12.66
C GLY A 53 -21.52 3.19 13.50
N VAL A 54 -20.52 2.31 13.46
CA VAL A 54 -19.23 2.53 14.16
C VAL A 54 -18.51 3.69 13.47
N SER A 55 -17.97 4.62 14.27
CA SER A 55 -17.23 5.76 13.73
C SER A 55 -16.04 5.29 12.89
N PRO A 56 -15.90 5.75 11.63
CA PRO A 56 -14.81 5.33 10.76
C PRO A 56 -13.43 5.75 11.30
N TRP A 57 -13.38 6.80 12.12
CA TRP A 57 -12.16 7.23 12.81
C TRP A 57 -11.66 6.21 13.84
N LEU A 58 -12.56 5.46 14.48
CA LEU A 58 -12.19 4.37 15.39
C LEU A 58 -11.67 3.14 14.64
N LEU A 59 -12.05 2.99 13.37
CA LEU A 59 -11.65 1.88 12.49
C LEU A 59 -10.33 2.16 11.76
N ALA A 60 -9.95 3.42 11.60
CA ALA A 60 -8.73 3.83 10.90
C ALA A 60 -7.46 3.21 11.51
N VAL A 61 -7.31 3.24 12.83
CA VAL A 61 -6.14 2.68 13.52
C VAL A 61 -6.05 1.15 13.39
N PRO A 62 -7.07 0.35 13.78
CA PRO A 62 -6.98 -1.11 13.65
C PRO A 62 -6.85 -1.57 12.19
N SER A 63 -7.52 -0.90 11.25
CA SER A 63 -7.32 -1.18 9.82
C SER A 63 -5.86 -0.97 9.40
N SER A 64 -5.21 0.10 9.86
CA SER A 64 -3.82 0.41 9.51
C SER A 64 -2.83 -0.55 10.18
N VAL A 65 -3.12 -1.00 11.40
CA VAL A 65 -2.32 -2.02 12.10
C VAL A 65 -2.39 -3.36 11.37
N LEU A 66 -3.58 -3.77 10.92
CA LEU A 66 -3.74 -5.02 10.15
C LEU A 66 -3.05 -4.93 8.79
N PHE A 67 -3.13 -3.76 8.13
CA PHE A 67 -2.40 -3.50 6.88
C PHE A 67 -0.88 -3.62 7.07
N ALA A 68 -0.34 -2.99 8.12
CA ALA A 68 1.08 -3.07 8.48
C ALA A 68 1.52 -4.51 8.83
N ALA A 69 0.67 -5.26 9.54
CA ALA A 69 0.96 -6.65 9.89
C ALA A 69 1.08 -7.56 8.66
N GLY A 70 0.28 -7.30 7.62
CA GLY A 70 0.40 -7.97 6.31
C GLY A 70 1.75 -7.78 5.65
N HIS A 71 2.50 -6.75 6.05
CA HIS A 71 3.80 -6.36 5.52
C HIS A 71 4.97 -6.72 6.44
N SER A 72 4.78 -7.66 7.36
CA SER A 72 5.82 -8.11 8.29
C SER A 72 7.13 -8.58 7.63
N ALA A 73 7.08 -9.01 6.37
CA ALA A 73 8.26 -9.38 5.59
C ALA A 73 9.23 -8.21 5.31
N GLN A 74 8.77 -6.95 5.39
CA GLN A 74 9.59 -5.75 5.12
C GLN A 74 10.51 -5.35 6.30
N GLY A 75 10.55 -6.16 7.37
CA GLY A 75 11.26 -5.82 8.60
C GLY A 75 10.58 -4.70 9.40
N ILE A 76 11.13 -4.37 10.57
CA ILE A 76 10.45 -3.46 11.51
C ILE A 76 10.26 -2.04 10.96
N THR A 77 11.27 -1.51 10.24
CA THR A 77 11.19 -0.17 9.66
C THR A 77 10.13 -0.13 8.56
N GLY A 78 10.12 -1.11 7.66
CA GLY A 78 9.10 -1.24 6.62
C GLY A 78 7.69 -1.32 7.19
N VAL A 79 7.46 -2.18 8.20
CA VAL A 79 6.17 -2.27 8.90
C VAL A 79 5.72 -0.93 9.49
N LEU A 80 6.63 -0.17 10.11
CA LEU A 80 6.30 1.14 10.67
C LEU A 80 5.93 2.16 9.58
N VAL A 81 6.72 2.22 8.50
CA VAL A 81 6.45 3.11 7.36
C VAL A 81 5.13 2.74 6.69
N THR A 82 4.91 1.46 6.41
CA THR A 82 3.69 0.92 5.81
C THR A 82 2.47 1.13 6.71
N GLY A 83 2.63 1.06 8.03
CA GLY A 83 1.57 1.41 8.97
C GLY A 83 1.20 2.90 8.95
N LEU A 84 2.19 3.79 8.84
CA LEU A 84 1.95 5.23 8.71
C LEU A 84 1.29 5.58 7.37
N LEU A 85 1.74 4.98 6.26
CA LEU A 85 1.08 5.08 4.96
C LEU A 85 -0.34 4.52 5.04
N GLY A 86 -0.50 3.40 5.73
CA GLY A 86 -1.78 2.77 6.01
C GLY A 86 -2.77 3.74 6.68
N LEU A 87 -2.29 4.43 7.70
CA LEU A 87 -3.06 5.45 8.42
C LEU A 87 -3.38 6.66 7.55
N ALA A 88 -2.41 7.14 6.75
CA ALA A 88 -2.64 8.26 5.84
C ALA A 88 -3.73 7.95 4.80
N LEU A 89 -3.71 6.75 4.21
CA LEU A 89 -4.74 6.28 3.29
C LEU A 89 -6.09 6.08 3.99
N ALA A 90 -6.11 5.59 5.24
CA ALA A 90 -7.36 5.51 6.01
C ALA A 90 -7.95 6.91 6.27
N VAL A 91 -7.13 7.88 6.68
CA VAL A 91 -7.56 9.29 6.84
C VAL A 91 -8.09 9.84 5.52
N ALA A 92 -7.38 9.62 4.41
CA ALA A 92 -7.83 10.06 3.10
C ALA A 92 -9.17 9.43 2.70
N PHE A 93 -9.37 8.14 2.97
CA PHE A 93 -10.65 7.46 2.71
C PHE A 93 -11.77 8.06 3.55
N VAL A 94 -11.57 8.29 4.85
CA VAL A 94 -12.60 8.87 5.73
C VAL A 94 -12.97 10.30 5.32
N LEU A 95 -12.01 11.09 4.85
CA LEU A 95 -12.25 12.46 4.41
C LEU A 95 -12.91 12.56 3.03
N THR A 96 -12.63 11.61 2.13
CA THR A 96 -13.09 11.66 0.74
C THR A 96 -14.27 10.74 0.44
N GLU A 97 -14.50 9.75 1.30
CA GLU A 97 -15.45 8.64 1.10
C GLU A 97 -15.27 7.93 -0.26
N SER A 98 -14.07 8.01 -0.83
CA SER A 98 -13.79 7.56 -2.19
C SER A 98 -12.77 6.42 -2.18
N LEU A 99 -13.25 5.20 -2.44
CA LEU A 99 -12.38 4.04 -2.61
C LEU A 99 -11.44 4.22 -3.81
N LEU A 100 -11.92 4.83 -4.90
CA LEU A 100 -11.10 5.10 -6.07
C LEU A 100 -9.93 6.04 -5.74
N ALA A 101 -10.16 7.07 -4.91
CA ALA A 101 -9.10 8.02 -4.56
C ALA A 101 -7.94 7.32 -3.83
N VAL A 102 -8.24 6.45 -2.86
CA VAL A 102 -7.21 5.72 -2.12
C VAL A 102 -6.55 4.61 -2.92
N VAL A 103 -7.29 3.94 -3.82
CA VAL A 103 -6.71 2.98 -4.78
C VAL A 103 -5.67 3.66 -5.66
N LEU A 104 -5.99 4.84 -6.21
CA LEU A 104 -5.07 5.60 -7.05
C LEU A 104 -3.87 6.09 -6.25
N ALA A 105 -4.08 6.62 -5.04
CA ALA A 105 -3.00 7.08 -4.17
C ALA A 105 -2.03 5.95 -3.83
N HIS A 106 -2.55 4.80 -3.42
CA HIS A 106 -1.75 3.63 -3.09
C HIS A 106 -0.99 3.11 -4.33
N TYR A 107 -1.70 2.92 -5.46
CA TYR A 107 -1.06 2.53 -6.72
C TYR A 107 0.10 3.45 -7.09
N LEU A 108 -0.09 4.78 -6.98
CA LEU A 108 0.94 5.75 -7.31
C LEU A 108 2.15 5.66 -6.37
N VAL A 109 1.94 5.45 -5.07
CA VAL A 109 3.04 5.24 -4.12
C VAL A 109 3.88 4.03 -4.53
N ASN A 110 3.24 2.88 -4.78
CA ASN A 110 3.95 1.66 -5.16
C ASN A 110 4.65 1.82 -6.53
N ALA A 111 3.97 2.44 -7.50
CA ALA A 111 4.54 2.67 -8.82
C ALA A 111 5.76 3.60 -8.76
N LEU A 112 5.69 4.69 -7.99
CA LEU A 112 6.81 5.61 -7.80
C LEU A 112 7.98 4.93 -7.10
N GLU A 113 7.70 4.13 -6.06
CA GLU A 113 8.73 3.36 -5.36
C GLU A 113 9.49 2.43 -6.31
N PHE A 114 8.78 1.61 -7.08
CA PHE A 114 9.42 0.73 -8.07
C PHE A 114 10.19 1.52 -9.14
N VAL A 115 9.59 2.56 -9.72
CA VAL A 115 10.22 3.32 -10.82
C VAL A 115 11.47 4.06 -10.34
N ILE A 116 11.44 4.70 -9.17
CA ILE A 116 12.58 5.48 -8.65
C ILE A 116 13.76 4.58 -8.33
N HIS A 117 13.49 3.46 -7.65
CA HIS A 117 14.56 2.64 -7.12
C HIS A 117 15.02 1.56 -8.10
N GLU A 118 14.13 0.87 -8.81
CA GLU A 118 14.51 -0.18 -9.79
C GLU A 118 14.59 0.33 -11.23
N GLY A 119 13.80 1.35 -11.59
CA GLY A 119 13.79 1.89 -12.94
C GLY A 119 14.90 2.91 -13.21
N LEU A 120 15.19 3.76 -12.22
CA LEU A 120 16.18 4.83 -12.31
C LEU A 120 17.47 4.55 -11.53
N GLY A 121 17.51 3.48 -10.72
CA GLY A 121 18.70 3.06 -9.96
C GLY A 121 19.11 4.07 -8.88
N VAL A 122 18.16 4.78 -8.28
CA VAL A 122 18.45 5.73 -7.18
C VAL A 122 18.48 4.96 -5.86
N GLU A 123 19.68 4.68 -5.37
CA GLU A 123 19.91 4.23 -3.99
C GLU A 123 20.07 5.46 -3.08
N TRP A 124 19.27 5.55 -2.02
CA TRP A 124 19.51 6.56 -0.99
C TRP A 124 20.53 6.00 0.01
N THR A 125 21.68 6.65 0.12
CA THR A 125 22.70 6.41 1.16
C THR A 125 22.25 6.88 2.52
#